data_AF-A0A1D9MH10-F1
#
_entry.id   AF-A0A1D9MH10-F1
#
_cell.length_a   1.000
_cell.length_b   1.000
_cell.length_c   1.000
_cell.angle_alpha   90.00
_cell.angle_beta   90.00
_cell.angle_gamma   90.00
#
_symmetry.space_group_name_H-M   'P 1'
#
loop_
_entity.id
_entity.type
_entity.pdbx_description
1 polymer ?
#
loop_
_entity_poly.entity_id
_entity_poly.type
_entity_poly.pdbx_seq_one_letter_code
_entity_poly.pdbx_strand_id
1 'polypeptide(L)' 'MMAEAEALYTAPEAKPGDMGEWKNEASGAGGSIEITEIQDNCVLLAHVFETKEKAGPQRGEFKRCKRADGLWQLE' A
#
# COMPACT_ATOMS: atom_id res chain seq x y z
N MET A 1 -6.88 14.50 -5.66
CA MET A 1 -6.02 13.87 -6.70
C MET A 1 -5.64 12.53 -6.11
N MET A 2 -6.17 11.43 -6.66
CA MET A 2 -6.03 10.09 -6.07
C MET A 2 -4.77 9.45 -6.61
N ALA A 3 -3.77 9.24 -5.77
CA ALA A 3 -2.55 8.52 -6.15
C ALA A 3 -2.89 7.02 -6.23
N GLU A 4 -2.60 6.40 -7.37
CA GLU A 4 -2.62 4.95 -7.49
C GLU A 4 -1.75 4.36 -6.38
N ALA A 5 -2.22 3.30 -5.72
CA ALA A 5 -1.51 2.65 -4.61
C ALA A 5 0.00 2.41 -4.85
N GLU A 6 0.41 2.10 -6.08
CA GLU A 6 1.82 1.97 -6.45
C GLU A 6 2.59 3.29 -6.40
N ALA A 7 1.97 4.40 -6.80
CA ALA A 7 2.56 5.73 -6.74
C ALA A 7 2.90 6.14 -5.30
N LEU A 8 2.19 5.62 -4.30
CA LEU A 8 2.39 6.01 -2.90
C LEU A 8 3.77 5.71 -2.37
N TYR A 9 4.28 4.51 -2.61
CA TYR A 9 5.61 4.12 -2.12
C TYR A 9 6.69 4.21 -3.19
N THR A 10 6.33 4.44 -4.46
CA THR A 10 7.33 4.65 -5.53
C THR A 10 7.72 6.12 -5.71
N ALA A 11 6.88 7.07 -5.27
CA ALA A 11 7.18 8.48 -5.33
C ALA A 11 8.34 8.87 -4.39
N PRO A 12 9.27 9.73 -4.85
CA PRO A 12 10.40 10.17 -4.04
C PRO A 12 10.01 11.03 -2.82
N GLU A 13 8.74 11.45 -2.73
CA GLU A 13 8.20 12.36 -1.70
C GLU A 13 7.29 11.64 -0.69
N ALA A 14 7.18 10.31 -0.78
CA ALA A 14 6.36 9.49 0.09
C ALA A 14 6.72 9.68 1.58
N LYS A 15 5.71 9.79 2.45
CA LYS A 15 5.90 9.96 3.89
C LYS A 15 4.87 9.16 4.71
N PRO A 16 5.17 8.86 5.99
CA PRO A 16 4.16 8.31 6.90
C PRO A 16 2.89 9.17 6.96
N GLY A 17 1.73 8.50 6.93
CA GLY A 17 0.40 9.09 6.85
C GLY A 17 -0.11 9.35 5.43
N ASP A 18 0.74 9.21 4.40
CA ASP A 18 0.24 9.24 3.03
C ASP A 18 -0.69 8.05 2.79
N MET A 19 -1.82 8.32 2.13
CA MET A 19 -2.83 7.33 1.79
C MET A 19 -3.12 7.32 0.30
N GLY A 20 -3.49 6.15 -0.22
CA GLY A 20 -4.12 6.03 -1.53
C GLY A 20 -5.04 4.84 -1.62
N GLU A 21 -5.85 4.87 -2.65
CA GLU A 21 -6.87 3.86 -2.88
C GLU A 21 -6.43 2.95 -4.01
N TRP A 22 -6.82 1.69 -3.91
CA TRP A 22 -6.66 0.72 -4.98
C TRP A 22 -7.99 0.04 -5.24
N LYS A 23 -8.16 -0.35 -6.49
CA LYS A 23 -9.31 -1.11 -6.94
C LYS A 23 -8.83 -2.15 -7.93
N ASN A 24 -9.22 -3.39 -7.70
CA ASN A 24 -9.11 -4.45 -8.67
C ASN A 24 -10.43 -4.53 -9.44
N GLU A 25 -10.44 -4.00 -10.67
CA GLU A 25 -11.65 -3.98 -11.50
C GLU A 25 -12.16 -5.38 -11.87
N ALA A 26 -11.27 -6.37 -11.98
CA ALA A 26 -11.62 -7.73 -12.37
C ALA A 26 -12.39 -8.46 -11.25
N SER A 27 -12.04 -8.23 -9.98
CA SER A 27 -12.73 -8.84 -8.84
C SER A 27 -13.76 -7.91 -8.18
N GLY A 28 -13.73 -6.62 -8.51
CA GLY A 28 -14.49 -5.58 -7.83
C GLY A 28 -14.00 -5.30 -6.40
N ALA A 29 -12.88 -5.89 -5.98
CA ALA A 29 -12.27 -5.62 -4.67
C ALA A 29 -11.61 -4.24 -4.67
N GLY A 30 -11.59 -3.59 -3.52
CA GLY A 30 -10.90 -2.32 -3.36
C GLY A 30 -10.60 -2.05 -1.90
N GLY A 31 -9.81 -1.01 -1.69
CA GLY A 31 -9.40 -0.61 -0.36
C GLY A 31 -8.47 0.58 -0.40
N SER A 32 -7.94 0.91 0.77
CA SER A 32 -6.90 1.92 0.95
C SER A 32 -5.59 1.28 1.38
N ILE A 33 -4.51 2.01 1.12
CA ILE A 33 -3.17 1.75 1.63
C ILE A 33 -2.71 3.02 2.32
N GLU A 34 -2.13 2.87 3.50
CA GLU A 34 -1.47 3.94 4.24
C GLU A 34 0.00 3.58 4.44
N ILE A 35 0.90 4.55 4.28
CA ILE A 35 2.28 4.41 4.74
C ILE A 35 2.28 4.63 6.25
N THR A 36 2.55 3.58 7.02
CA THR A 36 2.61 3.70 8.49
C THR A 36 4.02 4.05 8.96
N GLU A 37 5.04 3.60 8.24
CA GLU A 37 6.44 3.84 8.59
C GLU A 37 7.32 3.82 7.34
N ILE A 38 8.36 4.64 7.34
CA ILE A 38 9.48 4.56 6.38
C ILE A 38 10.75 4.44 7.20
N GLN A 39 11.50 3.37 6.99
CA GLN A 39 12.76 3.10 7.66
C GLN A 39 13.78 2.65 6.62
N ASP A 40 14.86 3.42 6.49
CA ASP A 40 15.90 3.23 5.48
C ASP A 40 15.34 3.12 4.05
N ASN A 41 15.49 1.96 3.42
CA ASN A 41 14.99 1.63 2.09
C ASN A 41 13.66 0.87 2.13
N CYS A 42 13.02 0.75 3.30
CA CYS A 42 11.81 0.01 3.51
C CYS A 42 10.63 0.91 3.88
N VAL A 43 9.45 0.55 3.40
CA VAL A 43 8.18 1.16 3.74
C VAL A 43 7.28 0.10 4.36
N LEU A 44 6.62 0.46 5.47
CA LEU A 44 5.56 -0.33 6.06
C LEU A 44 4.22 0.23 5.58
N LEU A 45 3.39 -0.64 5.03
CA LEU A 45 2.12 -0.31 4.40
C LEU A 45 0.99 -0.99 5.16
N ALA A 46 0.00 -0.23 5.62
CA ALA A 46 -1.25 -0.78 6.12
C ALA A 46 -2.28 -0.80 4.99
N HIS A 47 -2.65 -1.99 4.56
CA HIS A 47 -3.76 -2.22 3.63
C HIS A 47 -5.05 -2.36 4.41
N VAL A 48 -6.05 -1.55 4.07
CA VAL A 48 -7.42 -1.69 4.58
C VAL A 48 -8.33 -2.02 3.41
N PHE A 49 -8.99 -3.17 3.43
CA PHE A 49 -9.86 -3.59 2.34
C PHE A 49 -11.07 -4.37 2.83
N GLU A 50 -12.16 -4.29 2.08
CA GLU A 50 -13.37 -5.06 2.34
C GLU A 50 -13.54 -6.13 1.27
N THR A 51 -13.85 -7.35 1.70
CA THR A 51 -14.16 -8.45 0.78
C THR A 51 -15.59 -8.93 1.01
N LYS A 52 -16.22 -9.49 -0.03
CA LYS A 52 -17.57 -10.05 0.08
C LYS A 52 -17.64 -11.27 1.00
N GLU A 53 -16.52 -11.95 1.20
CA GLU A 53 -16.43 -13.18 1.97
C GLU A 53 -16.34 -12.94 3.49
N LYS A 54 -15.88 -11.75 3.90
CA LYS A 54 -15.68 -11.42 5.31
C LYS A 54 -16.20 -10.02 5.61
N ALA A 55 -17.28 -9.96 6.38
CA ALA A 55 -17.90 -8.69 6.75
C ALA A 55 -16.94 -7.83 7.59
N GLY A 56 -16.80 -6.57 7.20
CA GLY A 56 -16.02 -5.54 7.89
C GLY A 56 -14.60 -5.35 7.34
N PRO A 57 -14.01 -4.15 7.55
CA PRO A 57 -12.70 -3.79 7.02
C PRO A 57 -11.61 -4.71 7.58
N GLN A 58 -10.85 -5.32 6.67
CA GLN A 58 -9.66 -6.10 7.00
C GLN A 58 -8.44 -5.19 6.93
N ARG A 59 -7.62 -5.18 7.99
CA ARG A 59 -6.34 -4.48 8.02
C ARG A 59 -5.19 -5.49 7.97
N GLY A 60 -4.29 -5.34 7.01
CA GLY A 60 -3.06 -6.13 6.89
C GLY A 60 -1.86 -5.21 6.76
N GLU A 61 -0.78 -5.49 7.48
CA GLU A 61 0.48 -4.76 7.38
C GLU A 61 1.46 -5.52 6.49
N PHE A 62 2.05 -4.81 5.53
CA PHE A 62 2.99 -5.36 4.57
C PHE A 62 4.22 -4.48 4.52
N LYS A 63 5.39 -5.11 4.61
CA LYS A 63 6.65 -4.42 4.46
C LYS A 63 7.11 -4.54 3.02
N ARG A 64 7.52 -3.42 2.42
CA ARG A 64 8.17 -3.41 1.12
C ARG A 64 9.52 -2.76 1.23
N CYS A 65 10.56 -3.47 0.81
CA CYS A 65 11.91 -2.93 0.79
C CYS A 65 12.38 -2.72 -0.65
N LYS A 66 12.97 -1.56 -0.90
CA LYS A 66 13.59 -1.21 -2.17
C LYS A 66 14.95 -1.87 -2.26
N ARG A 67 15.11 -2.77 -3.23
CA ARG A 67 16.38 -3.42 -3.53
C ARG A 67 17.36 -2.44 -4.16
N ALA A 68 18.63 -2.84 -4.23
CA ALA A 68 19.71 -2.04 -4.82
C ALA A 68 19.52 -1.76 -6.33
N ASP A 69 18.72 -2.58 -7.02
CA ASP A 69 18.30 -2.39 -8.43
C ASP A 69 17.12 -1.41 -8.57
N GLY A 70 16.62 -0.87 -7.46
CA GLY A 70 15.50 0.06 -7.41
C GLY A 70 14.12 -0.61 -7.40
N LEU A 71 14.03 -1.94 -7.42
CA LEU A 71 12.77 -2.67 -7.40
C LEU A 71 12.23 -2.86 -5.98
N TRP A 72 10.92 -2.73 -5.81
CA TRP A 72 10.24 -2.99 -4.54
C TRP A 72 9.94 -4.48 -4.39
N GLN A 73 10.47 -5.10 -3.34
CA GLN A 73 10.15 -6.47 -2.98
C GLN A 73 9.12 -6.48 -1.85
N LEU A 74 8.08 -7.32 -1.99
CA LEU A 74 7.21 -7.70 -0.88
C LEU A 74 8.00 -8.62 0.06
N GLU A 75 8.20 -8.21 1.31
CA GLU A 75 8.70 -9.09 2.39
C GLU A 75 7.54 -9.75 3.14
#